data_AF-X0VKM4-F1
#
_entry.id   AF-X0VKM4-F1
#
_cell.length_a   1.000
_cell.length_b   1.000
_cell.length_c   1.000
_cell.angle_alpha   90.00
_cell.angle_beta   90.00
_cell.angle_gamma   90.00
#
_symmetry.space_group_name_H-M   'P 1'
#
loop_
_entity.id
_entity.type
_entity.pdbx_description
1 polymer ?
#
loop_
_entity_poly.entity_id
_entity_poly.type
_entity_poly.pdbx_seq_one_letter_code
_entity_poly.pdbx_strand_id
1 'polypeptide(L)' 'YPVVYISVNGMNKKLLMHKLVGQCFLINDQPKLKKTVDHKNRIRTDWSIDNLVWESQGNNARNKGK' A
#
# COMPACT_ATOMS: atom_id res chain seq x y z
N TYR A 1 4.26 3.43 8.72
CA TYR A 1 4.63 3.49 7.29
C TYR A 1 5.17 4.87 7.00
N PRO A 2 6.20 5.01 6.16
CA PRO A 2 6.66 6.32 5.70
C PRO A 2 5.59 7.01 4.88
N VAL A 3 5.63 8.34 4.94
CA VAL A 3 4.62 9.23 4.40
C VAL A 3 5.30 10.19 3.44
N VAL A 4 4.65 10.48 2.33
CA VAL A 4 5.02 11.61 1.46
C VAL A 4 3.87 12.59 1.38
N TYR A 5 4.24 13.86 1.17
CA TYR A 5 3.30 14.93 0.92
C TYR A 5 3.44 15.32 -0.54
N ILE A 6 2.32 15.30 -1.26
CA ILE A 6 2.25 15.84 -2.62
C ILE A 6 1.43 17.13 -2.59
N SER A 7 1.89 18.13 -3.33
CA SER A 7 1.15 19.38 -3.52
C SER A 7 0.63 19.44 -4.94
N VAL A 8 -0.69 19.61 -5.09
CA VAL A 8 -1.34 19.73 -6.40
C VAL A 8 -2.30 20.91 -6.32
N ASN A 9 -2.10 21.92 -7.18
CA ASN A 9 -2.90 23.16 -7.20
C ASN A 9 -2.99 23.84 -5.83
N GLY A 10 -1.88 23.89 -5.09
CA GLY A 10 -1.82 24.49 -3.75
C GLY A 10 -2.44 23.65 -2.63
N MET A 11 -3.02 22.48 -2.93
CA MET A 11 -3.55 21.56 -1.93
C MET A 11 -2.52 20.47 -1.61
N ASN A 12 -2.21 20.32 -0.32
CA ASN A 12 -1.31 19.28 0.16
C ASN A 12 -2.11 18.02 0.52
N LYS A 13 -1.71 16.87 -0.05
CA LYS A 13 -2.25 15.57 0.32
C LYS A 13 -1.16 14.67 0.89
N LYS A 14 -1.50 14.05 2.02
CA LYS A 14 -0.69 13.03 2.68
C LYS A 14 -0.96 11.69 2.01
N LEU A 15 0.09 11.03 1.51
CA LEU A 15 0.02 9.70 0.91
C LEU A 15 0.95 8.72 1.62
N LEU A 16 0.58 7.44 1.56
CA LEU A 16 1.40 6.33 2.04
C LEU A 16 2.19 5.77 0.86
N MET A 17 3.53 5.71 0.99
CA MET A 17 4.41 5.32 -0.12
C MET A 17 4.06 3.95 -0.72
N HIS A 18 3.91 2.93 0.12
CA HIS A 18 3.53 1.59 -0.35
C HIS A 18 2.20 1.56 -1.10
N LYS A 19 1.22 2.40 -0.71
CA LYS A 19 -0.07 2.47 -1.43
C LYS A 19 0.13 3.15 -2.77
N LEU A 20 0.87 4.25 -2.81
CA LEU A 20 1.16 4.96 -4.06
C LEU A 20 1.87 4.04 -5.06
N VAL A 21 2.97 3.41 -4.64
CA VAL A 21 3.74 2.49 -5.49
C VAL A 21 2.88 1.30 -5.92
N GLY A 22 2.20 0.64 -4.99
CA GLY A 22 1.36 -0.51 -5.32
C GLY A 22 0.20 -0.18 -6.25
N GLN A 23 -0.45 0.98 -6.09
CA GLN A 23 -1.54 1.42 -6.97
C GLN A 23 -1.08 1.77 -8.38
N CYS A 24 0.15 2.27 -8.54
CA CYS A 24 0.70 2.61 -9.85
C CYS A 24 1.24 1.40 -10.62
N PHE A 25 1.80 0.40 -9.92
CA PHE A 25 2.61 -0.65 -10.56
C PHE A 25 2.13 -2.08 -10.35
N LEU A 26 1.28 -2.36 -9.33
CA LEU A 26 0.76 -3.71 -9.11
C LEU A 26 -0.60 -3.89 -9.77
N ILE A 27 -0.70 -4.92 -10.61
CA ILE A 27 -1.98 -5.41 -11.11
C ILE A 27 -2.76 -6.03 -9.94
N ASN A 28 -3.98 -5.55 -9.72
CA ASN A 28 -4.90 -6.12 -8.73
C ASN A 28 -5.66 -7.29 -9.36
N ASP A 29 -5.41 -8.50 -8.89
CA ASP A 29 -6.06 -9.73 -9.36
C ASP A 29 -7.53 -9.84 -8.90
N GLN A 30 -7.89 -9.21 -7.78
CA GLN A 30 -9.25 -9.29 -7.20
C GLN A 30 -9.72 -7.93 -6.68
N PRO A 31 -9.99 -6.95 -7.57
CA PRO A 31 -10.28 -5.57 -7.18
C PRO A 31 -11.56 -5.40 -6.35
N LYS A 32 -12.48 -6.37 -6.37
CA LYS A 32 -13.69 -6.37 -5.51
C LYS A 32 -13.38 -6.74 -4.06
N LEU A 33 -12.39 -7.61 -3.82
CA LEU A 33 -12.07 -8.14 -2.49
C LEU A 33 -10.83 -7.47 -1.89
N LYS A 34 -9.78 -7.28 -2.69
CA LYS A 34 -8.49 -6.75 -2.27
C LYS A 34 -8.47 -5.24 -2.44
N LYS A 35 -8.60 -4.53 -1.31
CA LYS A 35 -8.80 -3.07 -1.26
C LYS A 35 -7.60 -2.32 -0.70
N THR A 36 -6.57 -3.01 -0.21
CA THR A 36 -5.36 -2.38 0.33
C THR A 36 -4.11 -3.02 -0.24
N VAL A 37 -3.01 -2.26 -0.25
CA VAL A 37 -1.67 -2.79 -0.50
C VAL A 37 -1.01 -3.06 0.85
N ASP A 38 -0.30 -4.18 0.96
CA ASP A 38 0.49 -4.56 2.14
C ASP A 38 1.90 -5.05 1.73
N HIS A 39 2.79 -5.24 2.70
CA HIS A 39 4.16 -5.74 2.49
C HIS A 39 4.25 -7.22 2.87
N LYS A 40 4.79 -8.05 1.97
CA LYS A 40 5.01 -9.48 2.22
C LYS A 40 6.03 -9.69 3.35
N ASN A 41 7.15 -8.96 3.31
CA ASN A 41 8.22 -9.06 4.32
C ASN A 41 8.02 -8.18 5.57
N ARG A 42 6.93 -7.39 5.62
CA ARG A 42 6.58 -6.46 6.71
C ARG A 42 7.56 -5.30 6.96
N ILE A 43 8.61 -5.17 6.16
CA ILE A 43 9.55 -4.05 6.20
C ILE A 43 8.87 -2.85 5.55
N ARG A 44 8.39 -1.92 6.37
CA ARG A 44 7.55 -0.78 5.96
C ARG A 44 8.23 0.22 5.01
N THR A 45 9.54 0.14 4.88
CA THR A 45 10.40 0.98 4.02
C THR A 45 10.78 0.27 2.72
N ASP A 46 10.46 -1.02 2.57
CA ASP A 46 10.75 -1.78 1.35
C ASP A 46 9.55 -1.74 0.40
N TRP A 47 9.59 -0.83 -0.57
CA TRP A 47 8.53 -0.65 -1.56
C TRP A 47 8.83 -1.33 -2.89
N SER A 48 9.75 -2.31 -2.92
CA SER A 48 9.98 -3.11 -4.12
C SER A 48 8.67 -3.79 -4.56
N ILE A 49 8.42 -3.79 -5.88
CA ILE A 49 7.16 -4.32 -6.43
C ILE A 49 6.94 -5.78 -6.03
N ASP A 50 8.01 -6.57 -6.01
CA ASP A 50 7.97 -7.97 -5.60
C ASP A 50 7.60 -8.16 -4.13
N ASN A 51 7.84 -7.16 -3.28
CA ASN A 51 7.49 -7.19 -1.86
C ASN A 51 6.08 -6.67 -1.56
N LEU A 52 5.46 -5.93 -2.47
CA LEU A 52 4.12 -5.40 -2.27
C LEU A 52 3.04 -6.38 -2.78
N VAL A 53 1.87 -6.38 -2.15
CA VAL A 53 0.75 -7.24 -2.56
C VAL A 53 -0.60 -6.59 -2.29
N TRP A 54 -1.57 -6.84 -3.17
CA TRP A 54 -2.96 -6.51 -2.94
C TRP A 54 -3.57 -7.47 -1.92
N GLU A 55 -4.21 -6.93 -0.89
CA GLU A 55 -4.76 -7.70 0.22
C GLU A 55 -6.18 -7.24 0.59
N SER A 56 -6.95 -8.15 1.17
CA SER A 56 -8.26 -7.87 1.76
C SER A 56 -8.11 -7.19 3.11
N GLN A 57 -9.11 -6.38 3.51
CA GLN A 57 -9.07 -5.70 4.81
C GLN A 57 -9.05 -6.70 5.98
N GLY A 58 -9.76 -7.84 5.84
CA GLY A 58 -9.82 -8.88 6.86
C GLY A 58 -8.46 -9.56 7.12
N ASN A 59 -7.74 -9.94 6.06
CA ASN A 59 -6.42 -10.53 6.21
C ASN A 59 -5.37 -9.54 6.71
N ASN A 60 -5.38 -8.30 6.21
CA ASN A 60 -4.48 -7.26 6.70
C ASN A 60 -4.67 -6.99 8.21
N ALA A 61 -5.92 -6.99 8.70
CA ALA A 61 -6.20 -6.85 10.12
C ALA A 61 -5.62 -8.01 10.95
N ARG A 62 -5.73 -9.26 10.45
CA ARG A 62 -5.13 -10.44 11.11
C ARG A 62 -3.61 -10.41 11.12
N ASN A 63 -2.98 -9.73 10.17
CA ASN A 63 -1.53 -9.58 10.09
C ASN A 63 -0.97 -8.46 10.99
N LYS A 64 -1.82 -7.62 11.60
CA LYS A 64 -1.39 -6.44 12.40
C LYS A 64 -0.72 -6.80 13.74
N GLY A 65 -0.82 -8.04 14.21
CA GLY A 65 -0.35 -8.48 15.52
C GLY A 65 0.66 -9.64 15.50
N LYS A 66 1.24 -9.96 14.35
CA LYS A 66 2.33 -10.93 14.21
C LYS A 66 3.62 -10.21 13.84
#